data_AF-A0A2V2YY96-F1
#
_entry.id   AF-A0A2V2YY96-F1
#
_cell.length_a   1.000
_cell.length_b   1.000
_cell.length_c   1.000
_cell.angle_alpha   90.00
_cell.angle_beta   90.00
_cell.angle_gamma   90.00
#
_symmetry.space_group_name_H-M   'P 1'
#
loop_
_entity.id
_entity.type
_entity.pdbx_description
1 polymer ?
#
loop_
_entity_poly.entity_id
_entity_poly.type
_entity_poly.pdbx_seq_one_letter_code
_entity_poly.pdbx_strand_id
1 'polypeptide(L)'
;MNKIYGLLALLLCSTLWTAGCSSDESASSSDSSSAVSITDAFTEQTNSQQSSSQPSHDQAVDTDAPDANDASKLELASSTYSLVGSIAGKYPIEMKLTLEGSRVSGTYMYTKYKQDLKLQGTVDEAASTGDKLTISMDEFDQDGKITGHFDGTLIFNTTNTPASLSAFVGSWTNADGTKTIPFEAVPASNPNLSSADAAWLGTWKLRDSTQFVDQTLKIEEITSASFSFNLDGIDGGHTGEVTESATRSKDGKTAVFTGNGLTLTFILQDSYLTITAEGDSTYYAGAGVAFGGQFVRDNTLHSLDLLQLNVLPSKDLDDQFRDLVGDDYSLFVNSFQIIDSYPDEDLPETTVVTGGVRGLFTEMEAIIMYDDNATFYAAVIADDGSVDYYTTDKSLYNKLPAAIEEWRSRFKEKDVVYMSFA
;
A
#
# COMPACT_ATOMS: atom_id res chain seq x y z
N MET A 1 30.95 -38.91 28.96
CA MET A 1 30.41 -40.07 29.72
C MET A 1 29.63 -39.54 30.91
N ASN A 2 28.51 -40.21 31.27
CA ASN A 2 27.58 -39.98 32.40
C ASN A 2 26.41 -38.99 32.23
N LYS A 3 25.41 -39.47 31.47
CA LYS A 3 23.97 -39.67 31.78
C LYS A 3 23.28 -39.08 33.05
N ILE A 4 22.05 -38.60 32.76
CA ILE A 4 20.75 -38.69 33.48
C ILE A 4 20.45 -37.69 34.61
N TYR A 5 19.36 -36.91 34.45
CA TYR A 5 18.10 -36.82 35.24
C TYR A 5 17.22 -35.75 34.53
N GLY A 6 15.89 -35.75 34.45
CA GLY A 6 14.84 -36.58 35.02
C GLY A 6 13.49 -36.04 34.53
N LEU A 7 12.58 -36.98 34.27
CA LEU A 7 11.18 -36.84 33.87
C LEU A 7 10.37 -36.06 34.93
N LEU A 8 9.45 -35.18 34.54
CA LEU A 8 8.32 -34.79 35.40
C LEU A 8 7.04 -34.77 34.58
N ALA A 9 6.10 -35.63 34.94
CA ALA A 9 4.76 -35.72 34.38
C ALA A 9 3.74 -35.87 35.51
N LEU A 10 2.60 -35.20 35.32
CA LEU A 10 1.28 -35.37 35.93
C LEU A 10 1.07 -35.08 37.43
N LEU A 11 0.13 -34.16 37.72
CA LEU A 11 -1.20 -34.59 38.17
C LEU A 11 -2.29 -33.51 37.95
N LEU A 12 -3.43 -33.96 37.43
CA LEU A 12 -4.71 -33.24 37.36
C LEU A 12 -5.30 -33.02 38.77
N CYS A 13 -6.13 -31.99 38.93
CA CYS A 13 -7.36 -32.11 39.71
C CYS A 13 -8.45 -31.16 39.18
N SER A 14 -9.50 -31.77 38.63
CA SER A 14 -10.77 -31.20 38.20
C SER A 14 -11.76 -31.06 39.37
N THR A 15 -12.58 -30.02 39.37
CA THR A 15 -13.96 -30.07 39.89
C THR A 15 -14.87 -29.13 39.10
N LEU A 16 -15.83 -29.72 38.39
CA LEU A 16 -17.07 -29.08 37.92
C LEU A 16 -18.00 -28.79 39.11
N TRP A 17 -18.77 -27.71 39.02
CA TRP A 17 -20.12 -27.62 39.56
C TRP A 17 -21.06 -27.06 38.48
N THR A 18 -22.14 -27.79 38.23
CA THR A 18 -23.25 -27.52 37.31
C THR A 18 -24.50 -27.05 38.07
N ALA A 19 -25.47 -26.56 37.28
CA ALA A 19 -26.88 -26.27 37.55
C ALA A 19 -27.18 -24.85 38.06
N GLY A 20 -28.19 -24.12 37.57
CA GLY A 20 -29.29 -24.47 36.67
C GLY A 20 -30.48 -23.52 36.93
N CYS A 21 -31.49 -23.63 36.06
CA CYS A 21 -32.82 -22.96 36.03
C CYS A 21 -32.87 -21.63 35.24
N SER A 22 -33.60 -21.45 34.11
CA SER A 22 -34.91 -21.92 33.61
C SER A 22 -36.00 -20.84 33.69
N SER A 23 -36.91 -20.88 32.69
CA SER A 23 -38.18 -20.18 32.43
C SER A 23 -38.07 -18.84 31.68
N ASP A 24 -38.36 -18.80 30.38
CA ASP A 24 -39.69 -18.79 29.71
C ASP A 24 -40.51 -17.52 30.00
N GLU A 25 -40.76 -16.70 28.98
CA GLU A 25 -42.13 -16.43 28.49
C GLU A 25 -42.13 -15.56 27.23
N SER A 26 -42.89 -16.05 26.25
CA SER A 26 -43.33 -15.43 25.01
C SER A 26 -44.31 -14.27 25.24
N ALA A 27 -44.34 -13.27 24.34
CA ALA A 27 -45.54 -12.93 23.53
C ALA A 27 -45.39 -11.61 22.75
N SER A 28 -45.58 -11.75 21.43
CA SER A 28 -46.28 -10.86 20.48
C SER A 28 -46.52 -9.37 20.79
N SER A 29 -46.22 -8.52 19.81
CA SER A 29 -47.26 -7.71 19.15
C SER A 29 -46.82 -7.23 17.77
N SER A 30 -47.78 -7.31 16.86
CA SER A 30 -47.82 -7.00 15.43
C SER A 30 -47.91 -5.50 15.09
N ASP A 31 -47.68 -5.21 13.80
CA ASP A 31 -48.26 -4.11 12.99
C ASP A 31 -47.87 -2.67 13.34
N SER A 32 -47.75 -1.70 12.43
CA SER A 32 -47.82 -1.62 10.96
C SER A 32 -47.36 -0.21 10.56
N SER A 33 -46.86 -0.10 9.33
CA SER A 33 -46.84 1.07 8.42
C SER A 33 -46.90 2.51 8.98
N SER A 34 -45.95 3.33 8.52
CA SER A 34 -46.26 4.61 7.86
C SER A 34 -45.05 5.09 7.05
N ALA A 35 -45.21 5.08 5.73
CA ALA A 35 -44.33 5.75 4.79
C ALA A 35 -44.40 7.26 4.98
N VAL A 36 -43.25 7.95 4.88
CA VAL A 36 -43.19 9.37 4.55
C VAL A 36 -42.12 9.55 3.48
N SER A 37 -42.59 9.82 2.27
CA SER A 37 -41.81 10.29 1.13
C SER A 37 -41.40 11.75 1.37
N ILE A 38 -40.14 12.09 1.12
CA ILE A 38 -39.72 13.47 0.84
C ILE A 38 -38.88 13.46 -0.43
N THR A 39 -39.52 13.84 -1.53
CA THR A 39 -38.89 14.35 -2.75
C THR A 39 -38.98 15.87 -2.69
N ASP A 40 -37.86 16.56 -2.91
CA ASP A 40 -37.77 17.90 -3.52
C ASP A 40 -36.28 18.13 -3.85
N ALA A 41 -35.87 18.00 -5.12
CA ALA A 41 -35.86 19.05 -6.14
C ALA A 41 -34.86 20.18 -5.80
N PHE A 42 -33.64 20.09 -6.35
CA PHE A 42 -32.77 21.24 -6.54
C PHE A 42 -32.50 21.44 -8.03
N THR A 43 -33.00 22.57 -8.52
CA THR A 43 -33.06 23.00 -9.90
C THR A 43 -31.76 23.69 -10.31
N GLU A 44 -31.24 23.30 -11.48
CA GLU A 44 -30.22 24.03 -12.23
C GLU A 44 -30.71 25.43 -12.64
N GLN A 45 -29.90 26.45 -12.41
CA GLN A 45 -30.02 27.73 -13.11
C GLN A 45 -28.73 28.04 -13.85
N THR A 46 -28.71 27.64 -15.12
CA THR A 46 -27.96 28.32 -16.18
C THR A 46 -28.62 29.67 -16.46
N ASN A 47 -27.86 30.76 -16.44
CA ASN A 47 -28.28 32.01 -17.05
C ASN A 47 -27.22 32.54 -18.03
N SER A 48 -27.72 32.83 -19.22
CA SER A 48 -27.02 33.31 -20.40
C SER A 48 -27.23 34.81 -20.60
N GLN A 49 -26.45 35.37 -21.54
CA GLN A 49 -26.65 36.65 -22.28
C GLN A 49 -25.99 37.90 -21.62
N GLN A 50 -25.38 38.85 -22.36
CA GLN A 50 -25.33 39.12 -23.80
C GLN A 50 -24.27 40.22 -24.13
N SER A 51 -23.87 40.29 -25.41
CA SER A 51 -23.50 41.50 -26.20
C SER A 51 -22.15 42.20 -25.91
N SER A 52 -21.39 42.73 -26.87
CA SER A 52 -21.60 42.96 -28.31
C SER A 52 -20.31 43.53 -28.97
N SER A 53 -20.26 43.45 -30.31
CA SER A 53 -19.73 44.44 -31.29
C SER A 53 -18.21 44.64 -31.51
N GLN A 54 -17.77 44.28 -32.72
CA GLN A 54 -16.66 44.86 -33.54
C GLN A 54 -17.21 46.04 -34.40
N PRO A 55 -16.43 46.79 -35.24
CA PRO A 55 -14.97 47.06 -35.31
C PRO A 55 -14.62 48.57 -35.54
N SER A 56 -13.33 48.96 -35.45
CA SER A 56 -12.51 49.62 -36.52
C SER A 56 -11.44 50.63 -36.07
N HIS A 57 -10.25 50.48 -36.69
CA HIS A 57 -9.23 51.44 -37.13
C HIS A 57 -8.04 51.91 -36.26
N ASP A 58 -6.85 51.57 -36.80
CA ASP A 58 -5.54 52.25 -36.87
C ASP A 58 -4.92 52.94 -35.64
N GLN A 59 -3.71 52.49 -35.27
CA GLN A 59 -2.44 53.17 -35.60
C GLN A 59 -1.25 52.31 -35.16
N ALA A 60 -0.24 52.23 -36.03
CA ALA A 60 1.02 51.54 -35.81
C ALA A 60 1.97 52.38 -34.92
N VAL A 61 2.66 51.74 -33.98
CA VAL A 61 3.96 52.21 -33.47
C VAL A 61 4.90 51.02 -33.29
N ASP A 62 6.04 51.18 -33.94
CA ASP A 62 7.25 50.38 -33.99
C ASP A 62 7.97 50.38 -32.62
N THR A 63 8.23 49.20 -32.05
CA THR A 63 9.35 49.00 -31.11
C THR A 63 9.87 47.57 -31.26
N ASP A 64 11.14 47.49 -31.63
CA ASP A 64 12.03 46.34 -31.65
C ASP A 64 11.66 45.23 -30.64
N ALA A 65 11.41 44.04 -31.17
CA ALA A 65 11.34 42.82 -30.40
C ALA A 65 12.74 42.47 -29.84
N PRO A 66 12.92 42.33 -28.52
CA PRO A 66 14.04 41.56 -28.01
C PRO A 66 13.77 40.08 -28.31
N ASP A 67 14.76 39.48 -28.92
CA ASP A 67 14.93 38.06 -29.24
C ASP A 67 14.31 37.14 -28.17
N ALA A 68 13.21 36.47 -28.52
CA ALA A 68 12.58 35.44 -27.70
C ALA A 68 13.37 34.13 -27.88
N ASN A 69 14.58 34.08 -27.33
CA ASN A 69 15.40 32.87 -27.33
C ASN A 69 16.41 32.82 -26.18
N ASP A 70 15.98 33.11 -24.95
CA ASP A 70 16.76 32.79 -23.75
C ASP A 70 15.86 32.48 -22.54
N ALA A 71 15.12 31.38 -22.63
CA ALA A 71 14.31 30.86 -21.52
C ALA A 71 14.46 29.35 -21.40
N SER A 72 15.64 28.88 -20.98
CA SER A 72 15.82 27.54 -20.39
C SER A 72 17.09 27.42 -19.55
N LYS A 73 17.44 28.47 -18.80
CA LYS A 73 18.48 28.37 -17.79
C LYS A 73 17.83 28.18 -16.42
N LEU A 74 17.95 26.99 -15.83
CA LEU A 74 17.72 26.81 -14.41
C LEU A 74 18.67 27.76 -13.67
N GLU A 75 18.13 28.84 -13.09
CA GLU A 75 18.89 29.61 -12.10
C GLU A 75 19.05 28.69 -10.86
N LEU A 76 20.17 27.97 -10.81
CA LEU A 76 20.53 27.11 -9.69
C LEU A 76 20.86 27.99 -8.47
N ALA A 77 19.81 28.34 -7.73
CA ALA A 77 19.93 28.99 -6.43
C ALA A 77 20.82 28.14 -5.52
N SER A 78 21.68 28.82 -4.74
CA SER A 78 22.58 28.12 -3.82
C SER A 78 21.78 27.25 -2.86
N SER A 79 22.03 25.94 -2.90
CA SER A 79 21.26 24.93 -2.16
C SER A 79 22.18 23.95 -1.49
N THR A 80 21.85 23.53 -0.27
CA THR A 80 22.61 22.51 0.46
C THR A 80 21.71 21.34 0.82
N TYR A 81 22.17 20.14 0.48
CA TYR A 81 21.47 18.87 0.71
C TYR A 81 22.29 18.02 1.66
N SER A 82 21.62 17.41 2.63
CA SER A 82 22.18 16.35 3.46
C SER A 82 21.54 15.05 3.01
N LEU A 83 22.33 14.01 2.86
CA LEU A 83 21.97 12.77 2.19
C LEU A 83 22.45 11.58 3.02
N VAL A 84 21.67 10.51 3.04
CA VAL A 84 22.03 9.20 3.58
C VAL A 84 21.87 8.15 2.50
N GLY A 85 22.76 7.17 2.45
CA GLY A 85 22.76 6.21 1.35
C GLY A 85 23.69 5.04 1.53
N SER A 86 23.98 4.35 0.44
CA SER A 86 24.96 3.29 0.40
C SER A 86 25.71 3.24 -0.92
N ILE A 87 26.96 2.78 -0.86
CA ILE A 87 27.76 2.38 -2.02
C ILE A 87 27.69 0.85 -2.15
N ALA A 88 27.38 0.36 -3.34
CA ALA A 88 27.18 -1.05 -3.70
C ALA A 88 26.14 -1.77 -2.83
N GLY A 89 25.15 -1.05 -2.27
CA GLY A 89 24.17 -1.62 -1.34
C GLY A 89 24.75 -2.12 -0.02
N LYS A 90 26.05 -1.87 0.23
CA LYS A 90 26.81 -2.53 1.31
C LYS A 90 27.49 -1.56 2.24
N TYR A 91 27.99 -0.45 1.72
CA TYR A 91 28.79 0.49 2.50
C TYR A 91 27.94 1.73 2.77
N PRO A 92 27.34 1.86 3.97
CA PRO A 92 26.51 3.01 4.30
C PRO A 92 27.33 4.30 4.31
N ILE A 93 26.75 5.35 3.74
CA ILE A 93 27.35 6.67 3.61
C ILE A 93 26.40 7.77 4.09
N GLU A 94 27.01 8.85 4.57
CA GLU A 94 26.38 10.16 4.78
C GLU A 94 27.09 11.17 3.87
N MET A 95 26.33 12.07 3.25
CA MET A 95 26.87 13.05 2.31
C MET A 95 26.22 14.40 2.52
N LYS A 96 27.01 15.48 2.39
CA LYS A 96 26.52 16.85 2.37
C LYS A 96 26.97 17.50 1.07
N LEU A 97 26.04 17.90 0.23
CA LEU A 97 26.30 18.56 -1.06
C LEU A 97 25.83 20.01 -1.01
N THR A 98 26.63 20.91 -1.58
CA THR A 98 26.30 22.31 -1.80
C THR A 98 26.44 22.60 -3.28
N LEU A 99 25.35 23.08 -3.88
CA LEU A 99 25.28 23.53 -5.26
C LEU A 99 25.32 25.05 -5.29
N GLU A 100 26.21 25.59 -6.12
CA GLU A 100 26.38 27.03 -6.34
C GLU A 100 26.56 27.27 -7.84
N GLY A 101 25.45 27.51 -8.54
CA GLY A 101 25.45 27.55 -10.01
C GLY A 101 25.90 26.22 -10.60
N SER A 102 26.92 26.25 -11.46
CA SER A 102 27.50 25.06 -12.09
C SER A 102 28.49 24.29 -11.23
N ARG A 103 28.75 24.74 -9.99
CA ARG A 103 29.72 24.11 -9.08
C ARG A 103 29.00 23.25 -8.06
N VAL A 104 29.55 22.07 -7.81
CA VAL A 104 29.14 21.20 -6.71
C VAL A 104 30.33 21.01 -5.77
N SER A 105 30.07 21.12 -4.47
CA SER A 105 31.06 20.82 -3.45
C SER A 105 30.41 20.11 -2.28
N GLY A 106 31.18 19.47 -1.43
CA GLY A 106 30.60 18.76 -0.31
C GLY A 106 31.59 17.97 0.52
N THR A 107 31.01 17.15 1.39
CA THR A 107 31.72 16.07 2.07
C THR A 107 30.90 14.80 1.98
N TYR A 108 31.55 13.65 2.08
CA TYR A 108 30.87 12.41 2.44
C TYR A 108 31.72 11.59 3.38
N MET A 109 31.09 10.69 4.12
CA MET A 109 31.77 9.74 4.99
C MET A 109 31.13 8.37 4.92
N TYR A 110 31.96 7.33 5.07
CA TYR A 110 31.45 6.02 5.49
C TYR A 110 31.08 6.08 6.97
N THR A 111 29.85 5.73 7.32
CA THR A 111 29.34 5.83 8.71
C THR A 111 30.15 5.00 9.71
N LYS A 112 30.79 3.92 9.22
CA LYS A 112 31.70 3.07 10.00
C LYS A 112 32.98 3.78 10.44
N TYR A 113 33.57 4.60 9.57
CA TYR A 113 34.89 5.21 9.79
C TYR A 113 34.79 6.65 10.30
N LYS A 114 33.64 7.32 10.08
CA LYS A 114 33.36 8.68 10.57
C LYS A 114 34.42 9.71 10.19
N GLN A 115 34.99 9.55 8.99
CA GLN A 115 35.98 10.44 8.44
C GLN A 115 35.38 11.12 7.21
N ASP A 116 35.32 12.45 7.25
CA ASP A 116 34.90 13.25 6.11
C ASP A 116 35.95 13.20 5.00
N LEU A 117 35.49 12.89 3.80
CA LEU A 117 36.19 13.00 2.54
C LEU A 117 35.59 14.16 1.77
N LYS A 118 36.44 15.02 1.23
CA LYS A 118 36.00 16.23 0.54
C LYS A 118 35.56 15.89 -0.87
N LEU A 119 34.48 16.53 -1.32
CA LEU A 119 33.95 16.41 -2.68
C LEU A 119 34.06 17.76 -3.40
N GLN A 120 34.51 17.76 -4.66
CA GLN A 120 34.48 18.93 -5.54
C GLN A 120 34.16 18.52 -6.97
N GLY A 121 33.30 19.26 -7.64
CA GLY A 121 32.84 18.89 -8.98
C GLY A 121 32.02 19.96 -9.67
N THR A 122 31.34 19.53 -10.73
CA THR A 122 30.57 20.40 -11.62
C THR A 122 29.26 19.76 -12.03
N VAL A 123 28.31 20.61 -12.38
CA VAL A 123 27.04 20.25 -13.03
C VAL A 123 27.27 20.15 -14.53
N ASP A 124 26.78 19.09 -15.15
CA ASP A 124 26.63 19.00 -16.60
C ASP A 124 25.25 19.58 -17.00
N GLU A 125 25.24 20.88 -17.32
CA GLU A 125 24.01 21.60 -17.69
C GLU A 125 23.37 21.02 -18.96
N ALA A 126 24.17 20.49 -19.90
CA ALA A 126 23.65 19.93 -21.16
C ALA A 126 22.94 18.57 -20.95
N ALA A 127 23.35 17.83 -19.92
CA ALA A 127 22.76 16.55 -19.53
C ALA A 127 21.70 16.67 -18.42
N SER A 128 21.27 17.89 -18.08
CA SER A 128 20.29 18.16 -17.02
C SER A 128 18.91 18.54 -17.58
N THR A 129 17.84 18.15 -16.89
CA THR A 129 16.44 18.44 -17.21
C THR A 129 15.73 19.09 -16.03
N GLY A 130 14.48 19.55 -16.21
CA GLY A 130 13.72 20.24 -15.15
C GLY A 130 13.59 19.47 -13.83
N ASP A 131 13.61 18.14 -13.89
CA ASP A 131 13.49 17.20 -12.77
C ASP A 131 14.82 16.50 -12.41
N LYS A 132 15.91 16.73 -13.15
CA LYS A 132 17.18 16.01 -12.99
C LYS A 132 18.39 16.89 -13.20
N LEU A 133 19.38 16.76 -12.31
CA LEU A 133 20.66 17.43 -12.45
C LEU A 133 21.79 16.42 -12.51
N THR A 134 22.53 16.39 -13.62
CA THR A 134 23.68 15.50 -13.79
C THR A 134 24.94 16.18 -13.24
N ILE A 135 25.66 15.49 -12.35
CA ILE A 135 26.84 16.02 -11.66
C ILE A 135 27.99 15.02 -11.69
N SER A 136 29.21 15.56 -11.71
CA SER A 136 30.46 14.81 -11.65
C SER A 136 31.38 15.43 -10.62
N MET A 137 31.94 14.64 -9.69
CA MET A 137 32.70 15.10 -8.54
C MET A 137 33.90 14.21 -8.23
N ASP A 138 35.03 14.82 -7.89
CA ASP A 138 36.20 14.13 -7.35
C ASP A 138 36.12 14.03 -5.82
N GLU A 139 36.55 12.90 -5.30
CA GLU A 139 36.76 12.62 -3.87
C GLU A 139 38.22 12.83 -3.50
N PHE A 140 38.46 13.59 -2.44
CA PHE A 140 39.80 13.92 -1.95
C PHE A 140 40.02 13.40 -0.53
N ASP A 141 41.22 12.86 -0.30
CA ASP A 141 41.72 12.57 1.06
C ASP A 141 42.19 13.84 1.78
N GLN A 142 42.71 13.67 3.00
CA GLN A 142 43.19 14.77 3.85
C GLN A 142 44.41 15.50 3.27
N ASP A 143 45.19 14.82 2.41
CA ASP A 143 46.36 15.37 1.74
C ASP A 143 45.99 16.05 0.40
N GLY A 144 44.70 16.04 0.04
CA GLY A 144 44.19 16.61 -1.21
C GLY A 144 44.42 15.74 -2.43
N LYS A 145 44.72 14.45 -2.25
CA LYS A 145 44.85 13.49 -3.34
C LYS A 145 43.48 12.91 -3.70
N ILE A 146 43.24 12.78 -5.01
CA ILE A 146 42.03 12.12 -5.51
C ILE A 146 42.07 10.63 -5.14
N THR A 147 41.00 10.16 -4.50
CA THR A 147 40.83 8.78 -4.04
C THR A 147 39.65 8.07 -4.69
N GLY A 148 38.72 8.83 -5.26
CA GLY A 148 37.62 8.33 -6.08
C GLY A 148 36.92 9.43 -6.88
N HIS A 149 35.90 9.03 -7.63
CA HIS A 149 35.14 9.88 -8.51
C HIS A 149 33.66 9.47 -8.48
N PHE A 150 32.77 10.44 -8.31
CA PHE A 150 31.32 10.26 -8.32
C PHE A 150 30.74 10.87 -9.58
N ASP A 151 30.11 10.04 -10.41
CA ASP A 151 29.23 10.49 -11.50
C ASP A 151 27.81 10.10 -11.16
N GLY A 152 26.87 11.06 -11.19
CA GLY A 152 25.49 10.75 -10.84
C GLY A 152 24.48 11.81 -11.20
N THR A 153 23.23 11.53 -10.85
CA THR A 153 22.07 12.37 -11.13
C THR A 153 21.32 12.66 -9.84
N LEU A 154 21.14 13.94 -9.52
CA LEU A 154 20.18 14.42 -8.53
C LEU A 154 18.79 14.41 -9.15
N ILE A 155 17.84 13.74 -8.51
CA ILE A 155 16.46 13.60 -8.98
C ILE A 155 15.57 14.43 -8.07
N PHE A 156 14.77 15.32 -8.64
CA PHE A 156 13.86 16.22 -7.92
C PHE A 156 12.41 15.81 -8.10
N ASN A 157 11.63 15.89 -7.02
CA ASN A 157 10.19 15.81 -7.11
C ASN A 157 9.63 17.22 -7.41
N THR A 158 9.14 17.39 -8.63
CA THR A 158 8.59 18.65 -9.14
C THR A 158 7.10 18.82 -8.84
N THR A 159 6.42 17.84 -8.25
CA THR A 159 5.04 18.02 -7.77
C THR A 159 4.99 18.89 -6.51
N ASN A 160 6.12 18.99 -5.79
CA ASN A 160 6.28 19.88 -4.65
C ASN A 160 6.72 21.27 -5.12
N THR A 161 6.22 22.33 -4.48
CA THR A 161 6.64 23.71 -4.74
C THR A 161 7.16 24.34 -3.45
N PRO A 162 8.48 24.61 -3.32
CA PRO A 162 9.52 24.36 -4.31
C PRO A 162 9.84 22.87 -4.50
N ALA A 163 10.41 22.52 -5.66
CA ALA A 163 10.82 21.15 -5.96
C ALA A 163 11.80 20.64 -4.89
N SER A 164 11.56 19.44 -4.39
CA SER A 164 12.37 18.83 -3.34
C SER A 164 13.28 17.75 -3.92
N LEU A 165 14.53 17.67 -3.46
CA LEU A 165 15.41 16.56 -3.84
C LEU A 165 14.78 15.25 -3.37
N SER A 166 14.79 14.23 -4.22
CA SER A 166 14.26 12.89 -3.93
C SER A 166 15.37 11.86 -3.79
N ALA A 167 16.38 11.92 -4.66
CA ALA A 167 17.50 10.99 -4.64
C ALA A 167 18.75 11.57 -5.31
N PHE A 168 19.90 10.98 -4.99
CA PHE A 168 21.16 11.11 -5.69
C PHE A 168 21.65 9.69 -6.02
N VAL A 169 21.67 9.35 -7.31
CA VAL A 169 22.02 8.00 -7.78
C VAL A 169 23.15 8.08 -8.79
N GLY A 170 24.00 7.08 -8.84
CA GLY A 170 25.10 7.08 -9.79
C GLY A 170 26.13 5.99 -9.55
N SER A 171 27.36 6.27 -9.97
CA SER A 171 28.51 5.40 -9.79
C SER A 171 29.64 6.11 -9.07
N TRP A 172 30.28 5.38 -8.17
CA TRP A 172 31.59 5.72 -7.63
C TRP A 172 32.67 4.90 -8.34
N THR A 173 33.73 5.55 -8.77
CA THR A 173 34.91 4.95 -9.40
C THR A 173 36.14 5.22 -8.55
N ASN A 174 37.00 4.24 -8.32
CA ASN A 174 38.24 4.45 -7.60
C ASN A 174 39.25 5.31 -8.39
N ALA A 175 40.24 5.89 -7.72
CA ALA A 175 41.20 6.83 -8.33
C ALA A 175 41.93 6.34 -9.59
N ASP A 176 42.11 5.03 -9.78
CA ASP A 176 42.79 4.47 -10.97
C ASP A 176 41.82 4.03 -12.08
N GLY A 177 40.51 4.16 -11.87
CA GLY A 177 39.47 3.81 -12.84
C GLY A 177 39.19 2.31 -12.97
N THR A 178 39.83 1.44 -12.19
CA THR A 178 39.71 -0.02 -12.35
C THR A 178 38.46 -0.60 -11.71
N LYS A 179 37.81 0.13 -10.80
CA LYS A 179 36.64 -0.31 -10.07
C LYS A 179 35.58 0.78 -10.06
N THR A 180 34.44 0.46 -10.66
CA THR A 180 33.23 1.27 -10.63
C THR A 180 32.11 0.50 -9.95
N ILE A 181 31.42 1.13 -9.00
CA ILE A 181 30.33 0.53 -8.23
C ILE A 181 29.19 1.53 -8.07
N PRO A 182 27.93 1.07 -8.07
CA PRO A 182 26.78 1.97 -7.97
C PRO A 182 26.68 2.56 -6.56
N PHE A 183 26.07 3.74 -6.43
CA PHE A 183 25.62 4.28 -5.16
C PHE A 183 24.21 4.86 -5.31
N GLU A 184 23.53 4.92 -4.17
CA GLU A 184 22.24 5.58 -4.04
C GLU A 184 22.20 6.28 -2.69
N ALA A 185 21.72 7.53 -2.68
CA ALA A 185 21.50 8.31 -1.49
C ALA A 185 20.20 9.11 -1.61
N VAL A 186 19.54 9.34 -0.50
CA VAL A 186 18.28 10.08 -0.39
C VAL A 186 18.44 11.22 0.61
N PRO A 187 17.63 12.29 0.56
CA PRO A 187 17.65 13.33 1.58
C PRO A 187 17.61 12.75 2.98
N ALA A 188 18.61 13.12 3.78
CA ALA A 188 18.54 12.98 5.22
C ALA A 188 17.45 13.94 5.68
N SER A 189 16.26 13.45 6.03
CA SER A 189 15.35 14.25 6.83
C SER A 189 16.06 14.50 8.16
N ASN A 190 16.65 15.70 8.26
CA ASN A 190 17.51 16.23 9.33
C ASN A 190 19.01 15.77 9.31
N PRO A 191 20.00 16.66 9.08
CA PRO A 191 21.43 16.31 9.09
C PRO A 191 22.01 15.89 10.46
N ASN A 192 21.24 15.99 11.55
CA ASN A 192 21.62 15.50 12.87
C ASN A 192 20.99 14.14 13.21
N LEU A 193 20.36 13.49 12.25
CA LEU A 193 19.64 12.24 12.49
C LEU A 193 20.63 11.09 12.69
N SER A 194 20.54 10.40 13.81
CA SER A 194 21.37 9.22 14.05
C SER A 194 20.95 8.07 13.12
N SER A 195 21.84 7.09 12.84
CA SER A 195 21.45 5.89 12.09
C SER A 195 20.28 5.12 12.75
N ALA A 196 20.09 5.28 14.06
CA ALA A 196 18.96 4.71 14.79
C ALA A 196 17.63 5.44 14.50
N ASP A 197 17.67 6.74 14.22
CA ASP A 197 16.49 7.51 13.83
C ASP A 197 16.17 7.29 12.35
N ALA A 198 17.20 7.20 11.48
CA ALA A 198 17.03 6.88 10.07
C ALA A 198 16.35 5.51 9.87
N ALA A 199 16.53 4.59 10.82
CA ALA A 199 15.90 3.28 10.81
C ALA A 199 14.37 3.32 10.89
N TRP A 200 13.74 4.43 11.29
CA TRP A 200 12.28 4.62 11.28
C TRP A 200 11.74 5.07 9.92
N LEU A 201 12.52 5.84 9.16
CA LEU A 201 12.05 6.55 7.96
C LEU A 201 11.64 5.64 6.82
N GLY A 202 10.79 6.13 5.95
CA GLY A 202 10.38 5.46 4.71
C GLY A 202 9.09 4.66 4.86
N THR A 203 8.88 3.76 3.91
CA THR A 203 7.65 2.98 3.80
C THR A 203 7.81 1.62 4.47
N TRP A 204 6.79 1.25 5.22
CA TRP A 204 6.63 -0.05 5.84
C TRP A 204 5.28 -0.61 5.46
N LYS A 205 5.24 -1.90 5.12
CA LYS A 205 4.03 -2.62 4.72
C LYS A 205 3.69 -3.66 5.77
N LEU A 206 2.42 -3.86 6.05
CA LEU A 206 1.95 -4.95 6.90
C LEU A 206 2.53 -6.28 6.37
N ARG A 207 3.07 -7.11 7.27
CA ARG A 207 3.79 -8.34 6.92
C ARG A 207 2.85 -9.36 6.27
N ASP A 208 1.65 -9.50 6.82
CA ASP A 208 0.69 -10.52 6.42
C ASP A 208 -0.38 -9.95 5.47
N SER A 209 -0.03 -8.96 4.63
CA SER A 209 -0.94 -8.38 3.64
C SER A 209 -1.41 -9.42 2.62
N THR A 210 -2.71 -9.39 2.33
CA THR A 210 -3.38 -10.22 1.32
C THR A 210 -4.12 -9.33 0.32
N GLN A 211 -4.72 -9.91 -0.73
CA GLN A 211 -5.57 -9.15 -1.65
C GLN A 211 -6.77 -8.44 -0.98
N PHE A 212 -7.12 -8.82 0.25
CA PHE A 212 -8.26 -8.26 0.97
C PHE A 212 -7.87 -7.26 2.06
N VAL A 213 -6.69 -7.45 2.67
CA VAL A 213 -6.25 -6.67 3.82
C VAL A 213 -4.83 -6.20 3.58
N ASP A 214 -4.64 -4.89 3.57
CA ASP A 214 -3.31 -4.28 3.47
C ASP A 214 -3.23 -3.04 4.35
N GLN A 215 -2.05 -2.75 4.87
CA GLN A 215 -1.76 -1.49 5.54
C GLN A 215 -0.37 -1.01 5.13
N THR A 216 -0.26 0.29 4.86
CA THR A 216 1.00 0.95 4.54
C THR A 216 1.25 2.08 5.54
N LEU A 217 2.38 2.02 6.23
CA LEU A 217 2.88 3.08 7.09
C LEU A 217 4.00 3.82 6.36
N LYS A 218 3.88 5.12 6.22
CA LYS A 218 4.95 6.00 5.75
C LYS A 218 5.40 6.93 6.87
N ILE A 219 6.68 6.92 7.19
CA ILE A 219 7.31 7.87 8.13
C ILE A 219 8.22 8.79 7.34
N GLU A 220 7.90 10.09 7.30
CA GLU A 220 8.56 11.05 6.41
C GLU A 220 9.56 11.94 7.15
N GLU A 221 9.18 12.44 8.33
CA GLU A 221 10.01 13.32 9.14
C GLU A 221 10.16 12.77 10.55
N ILE A 222 11.37 12.88 11.10
CA ILE A 222 11.66 12.44 12.46
C ILE A 222 12.58 13.42 13.16
N THR A 223 12.29 13.62 14.45
CA THR A 223 13.09 14.41 15.38
C THR A 223 13.43 13.55 16.60
N SER A 224 14.21 14.08 17.54
CA SER A 224 14.46 13.39 18.81
C SER A 224 13.21 13.22 19.69
N ALA A 225 12.13 13.95 19.41
CA ALA A 225 10.92 13.97 20.24
C ALA A 225 9.65 13.46 19.52
N SER A 226 9.64 13.40 18.19
CA SER A 226 8.46 13.01 17.42
C SER A 226 8.81 12.49 16.03
N PHE A 227 7.86 11.86 15.35
CA PHE A 227 7.87 11.71 13.89
C PHE A 227 6.49 11.99 13.30
N SER A 228 6.45 12.44 12.05
CA SER A 228 5.23 12.50 11.23
C SER A 228 5.02 11.16 10.54
N PHE A 229 3.75 10.75 10.41
CA PHE A 229 3.41 9.53 9.69
C PHE A 229 2.07 9.66 8.97
N ASN A 230 1.93 8.85 7.94
CA ASN A 230 0.67 8.49 7.32
C ASN A 230 0.54 6.95 7.40
N LEU A 231 -0.60 6.47 7.90
CA LEU A 231 -0.94 5.06 8.00
C LEU A 231 -2.25 4.82 7.26
N ASP A 232 -2.14 4.21 6.09
CA ASP A 232 -3.28 3.78 5.27
C ASP A 232 -3.62 2.32 5.56
N GLY A 233 -4.90 1.98 5.52
CA GLY A 233 -5.40 0.62 5.67
C GLY A 233 -6.58 0.33 4.76
N ILE A 234 -6.63 -0.90 4.26
CA ILE A 234 -7.72 -1.45 3.46
C ILE A 234 -8.17 -2.76 4.08
N ASP A 235 -9.48 -2.98 4.13
CA ASP A 235 -10.12 -4.24 4.51
C ASP A 235 -11.37 -4.45 3.63
N GLY A 236 -11.21 -5.22 2.55
CA GLY A 236 -12.18 -5.33 1.47
C GLY A 236 -12.37 -3.99 0.75
N GLY A 237 -13.62 -3.54 0.63
CA GLY A 237 -13.97 -2.21 0.12
C GLY A 237 -13.89 -1.09 1.15
N HIS A 238 -13.50 -1.37 2.39
CA HIS A 238 -13.34 -0.34 3.41
C HIS A 238 -11.92 0.22 3.41
N THR A 239 -11.81 1.54 3.59
CA THR A 239 -10.54 2.24 3.70
C THR A 239 -10.48 3.04 4.99
N GLY A 240 -9.26 3.26 5.49
CA GLY A 240 -8.97 4.10 6.64
C GLY A 240 -7.61 4.73 6.53
N GLU A 241 -7.45 5.92 7.12
CA GLU A 241 -6.21 6.68 7.08
C GLU A 241 -5.98 7.38 8.42
N VAL A 242 -4.72 7.39 8.88
CA VAL A 242 -4.25 8.21 10.00
C VAL A 242 -3.04 9.01 9.53
N THR A 243 -3.19 10.33 9.37
CA THR A 243 -2.10 11.24 9.00
C THR A 243 -1.83 12.23 10.14
N GLU A 244 -0.84 11.93 10.96
CA GLU A 244 -0.64 12.57 12.26
C GLU A 244 0.86 12.60 12.67
N SER A 245 1.15 12.98 13.91
CA SER A 245 2.48 12.90 14.51
C SER A 245 2.48 12.05 15.78
N ALA A 246 3.48 11.18 15.93
CA ALA A 246 3.69 10.35 17.12
C ALA A 246 4.80 10.94 17.99
N THR A 247 4.61 10.90 19.31
CA THR A 247 5.61 11.32 20.31
C THR A 247 6.59 10.18 20.58
N ARG A 248 7.89 10.45 20.48
CA ARG A 248 8.94 9.45 20.68
C ARG A 248 9.42 9.37 22.13
N SER A 249 9.74 8.15 22.54
CA SER A 249 10.43 7.84 23.77
C SER A 249 11.90 8.26 23.72
N LYS A 250 12.50 8.50 24.90
CA LYS A 250 13.91 8.93 25.03
C LYS A 250 14.92 7.89 24.57
N ASP A 251 14.57 6.61 24.61
CA ASP A 251 15.42 5.52 24.11
C ASP A 251 15.33 5.34 22.59
N GLY A 252 14.42 6.08 21.93
CA GLY A 252 14.24 6.11 20.49
C GLY A 252 13.59 4.87 19.90
N LYS A 253 13.10 3.92 20.72
CA LYS A 253 12.55 2.62 20.28
C LYS A 253 11.03 2.59 20.18
N THR A 254 10.36 3.47 20.92
CA THR A 254 8.89 3.54 20.94
C THR A 254 8.42 4.94 20.52
N ALA A 255 7.29 5.00 19.83
CA ALA A 255 6.51 6.23 19.65
C ALA A 255 5.02 5.98 19.92
N VAL A 256 4.30 7.02 20.32
CA VAL A 256 2.88 6.95 20.64
C VAL A 256 2.13 8.12 20.02
N PHE A 257 1.06 7.82 19.31
CA PHE A 257 0.05 8.78 18.90
C PHE A 257 -1.24 8.53 19.69
N THR A 258 -1.90 9.61 20.13
CA THR A 258 -3.24 9.55 20.73
C THR A 258 -4.08 10.68 20.17
N GLY A 259 -5.22 10.35 19.55
CA GLY A 259 -6.14 11.32 18.96
C GLY A 259 -7.49 10.67 18.68
N ASN A 260 -8.57 11.45 18.83
CA ASN A 260 -9.94 11.01 18.56
C ASN A 260 -10.34 9.66 19.18
N GLY A 261 -9.81 9.33 20.37
CA GLY A 261 -10.11 8.07 21.07
C GLY A 261 -9.24 6.88 20.64
N LEU A 262 -8.44 7.01 19.60
CA LEU A 262 -7.47 6.01 19.13
C LEU A 262 -6.09 6.28 19.76
N THR A 263 -5.43 5.24 20.21
CA THR A 263 -4.00 5.25 20.56
C THR A 263 -3.25 4.25 19.68
N LEU A 264 -2.23 4.73 18.99
CA LEU A 264 -1.29 3.91 18.22
C LEU A 264 0.05 3.89 18.94
N THR A 265 0.55 2.70 19.27
CA THR A 265 1.91 2.51 19.81
C THR A 265 2.78 1.85 18.76
N PHE A 266 3.87 2.51 18.39
CA PHE A 266 4.85 2.06 17.42
C PHE A 266 6.10 1.57 18.15
N ILE A 267 6.58 0.38 17.82
CA ILE A 267 7.78 -0.21 18.43
C ILE A 267 8.71 -0.63 17.31
N LEU A 268 9.85 0.06 17.18
CA LEU A 268 10.88 -0.29 16.21
C LEU A 268 11.75 -1.42 16.77
N GLN A 269 11.94 -2.44 15.95
CA GLN A 269 12.84 -3.56 16.18
C GLN A 269 13.84 -3.64 15.02
N ASP A 270 14.87 -4.47 15.13
CA ASP A 270 16.01 -4.45 14.21
C ASP A 270 15.64 -4.63 12.73
N SER A 271 14.53 -5.31 12.42
CA SER A 271 14.09 -5.59 11.04
C SER A 271 12.61 -5.34 10.75
N TYR A 272 11.83 -4.94 11.75
CA TYR A 272 10.39 -4.70 11.60
C TYR A 272 9.87 -3.69 12.62
N LEU A 273 8.70 -3.14 12.34
CA LEU A 273 7.99 -2.20 13.20
C LEU A 273 6.67 -2.84 13.64
N THR A 274 6.38 -2.83 14.93
CA THR A 274 5.06 -3.28 15.43
C THR A 274 4.20 -2.07 15.74
N ILE A 275 2.96 -2.07 15.25
CA ILE A 275 1.93 -1.10 15.64
C ILE A 275 0.86 -1.84 16.45
N THR A 276 0.49 -1.32 17.60
CA THR A 276 -0.71 -1.73 18.33
C THR A 276 -1.71 -0.58 18.35
N ALA A 277 -2.97 -0.87 18.02
CA ALA A 277 -4.07 0.07 18.11
C ALA A 277 -4.96 -0.26 19.31
N GLU A 278 -5.27 0.74 20.12
CA GLU A 278 -6.17 0.63 21.27
C GLU A 278 -7.18 1.78 21.26
N GLY A 279 -8.36 1.53 21.79
CA GLY A 279 -9.44 2.53 21.86
C GLY A 279 -10.36 2.52 20.64
N ASP A 280 -11.03 3.65 20.42
CA ASP A 280 -12.01 3.82 19.34
C ASP A 280 -11.32 4.29 18.06
N SER A 281 -11.33 3.45 17.03
CA SER A 281 -10.75 3.78 15.72
C SER A 281 -11.74 4.41 14.75
N THR A 282 -13.03 4.52 15.08
CA THR A 282 -14.12 4.86 14.14
C THR A 282 -13.85 6.13 13.33
N TYR A 283 -13.24 7.15 13.96
CA TYR A 283 -12.91 8.40 13.27
C TYR A 283 -11.94 8.22 12.10
N TYR A 284 -10.95 7.33 12.24
CA TYR A 284 -9.89 7.11 11.25
C TYR A 284 -10.13 5.88 10.38
N ALA A 285 -10.74 4.84 10.94
CA ALA A 285 -10.96 3.54 10.32
C ALA A 285 -12.23 3.45 9.45
N GLY A 286 -13.04 4.51 9.44
CA GLY A 286 -14.32 4.54 8.72
C GLY A 286 -15.21 3.35 9.10
N ALA A 287 -15.64 2.57 8.10
CA ALA A 287 -16.54 1.44 8.24
C ALA A 287 -15.88 0.13 8.75
N GLY A 288 -14.74 0.25 9.42
CA GLY A 288 -14.19 -0.81 10.28
C GLY A 288 -12.91 -1.46 9.77
N VAL A 289 -11.99 -0.67 9.22
CA VAL A 289 -10.58 -1.04 9.06
C VAL A 289 -9.93 -1.18 10.44
N ALA A 290 -9.09 -2.20 10.62
CA ALA A 290 -8.27 -2.34 11.82
C ALA A 290 -6.86 -1.82 11.53
N PHE A 291 -6.31 -1.03 12.45
CA PHE A 291 -4.91 -0.63 12.40
C PHE A 291 -4.08 -1.50 13.32
N GLY A 292 -2.86 -1.83 12.89
CA GLY A 292 -1.91 -2.58 13.70
C GLY A 292 -1.40 -3.84 13.03
N GLY A 293 -0.37 -4.42 13.66
CA GLY A 293 0.33 -5.61 13.15
C GLY A 293 1.84 -5.41 13.11
N GLN A 294 2.51 -6.34 12.44
CA GLN A 294 3.94 -6.23 12.16
C GLN A 294 4.15 -5.68 10.75
N PHE A 295 5.05 -4.71 10.62
CA PHE A 295 5.35 -4.03 9.38
C PHE A 295 6.81 -4.24 8.99
N VAL A 296 7.08 -4.47 7.71
CA VAL A 296 8.40 -4.71 7.12
C VAL A 296 8.62 -3.79 5.92
N ARG A 297 9.88 -3.52 5.55
CA ARG A 297 10.22 -2.63 4.43
C ARG A 297 10.01 -3.29 3.08
N ASP A 298 10.44 -4.54 2.99
CA ASP A 298 10.28 -5.37 1.81
C ASP A 298 9.14 -6.35 2.08
N ASN A 299 7.92 -6.00 1.65
CA ASN A 299 6.84 -6.96 1.58
C ASN A 299 6.31 -7.08 0.15
N THR A 300 6.16 -8.32 -0.29
CA THR A 300 5.38 -8.68 -1.47
C THR A 300 4.00 -9.09 -0.99
N LEU A 301 2.96 -8.54 -1.61
CA LEU A 301 1.58 -8.93 -1.36
C LEU A 301 1.46 -10.46 -1.49
N HIS A 302 0.94 -11.11 -0.45
CA HIS A 302 0.70 -12.54 -0.49
C HIS A 302 -0.71 -12.78 -1.02
N SER A 303 -0.81 -12.95 -2.34
CA SER A 303 -2.09 -13.31 -2.98
C SER A 303 -2.41 -14.75 -2.63
N LEU A 304 -3.54 -14.95 -1.94
CA LEU A 304 -4.04 -16.27 -1.54
C LEU A 304 -4.81 -16.91 -2.69
N ASP A 305 -4.73 -18.23 -2.84
CA ASP A 305 -5.60 -19.01 -3.73
C ASP A 305 -6.83 -19.60 -3.00
N LEU A 306 -7.73 -20.27 -3.72
CA LEU A 306 -8.95 -20.86 -3.13
C LEU A 306 -8.65 -21.99 -2.14
N LEU A 307 -7.49 -22.65 -2.25
CA LEU A 307 -7.05 -23.66 -1.29
C LEU A 307 -6.59 -23.00 0.02
N GLN A 308 -5.77 -21.95 -0.07
CA GLN A 308 -5.28 -21.17 1.08
C GLN A 308 -6.42 -20.43 1.79
N LEU A 309 -7.47 -20.04 1.06
CA LEU A 309 -8.70 -19.47 1.61
C LEU A 309 -9.64 -20.52 2.23
N ASN A 310 -9.34 -21.81 2.11
CA ASN A 310 -10.21 -22.93 2.51
C ASN A 310 -11.58 -22.94 1.80
N VAL A 311 -11.65 -22.41 0.58
CA VAL A 311 -12.84 -22.50 -0.29
C VAL A 311 -12.90 -23.89 -0.93
N LEU A 312 -11.76 -24.40 -1.40
CA LEU A 312 -11.62 -25.76 -1.93
C LEU A 312 -10.74 -26.58 -0.99
N PRO A 313 -11.12 -27.84 -0.66
CA PRO A 313 -10.48 -28.59 0.42
C PRO A 313 -9.21 -29.33 -0.02
N SER A 314 -8.91 -29.37 -1.31
CA SER A 314 -7.77 -30.10 -1.85
C SER A 314 -7.20 -29.43 -3.09
N LYS A 315 -5.90 -29.68 -3.33
CA LYS A 315 -5.21 -29.23 -4.54
C LYS A 315 -5.83 -29.81 -5.81
N ASP A 316 -6.28 -31.07 -5.76
CA ASP A 316 -6.87 -31.72 -6.94
C ASP A 316 -8.18 -31.06 -7.35
N LEU A 317 -9.01 -30.61 -6.40
CA LEU A 317 -10.21 -29.82 -6.70
C LEU A 317 -9.87 -28.41 -7.16
N ASP A 318 -8.87 -27.75 -6.55
CA ASP A 318 -8.40 -26.42 -7.00
C ASP A 318 -7.88 -26.44 -8.44
N ASP A 319 -7.08 -27.45 -8.81
CA ASP A 319 -6.56 -27.60 -10.17
C ASP A 319 -7.69 -27.84 -11.19
N GLN A 320 -8.64 -28.72 -10.87
CA GLN A 320 -9.80 -28.97 -11.75
C GLN A 320 -10.72 -27.74 -11.86
N PHE A 321 -10.85 -26.96 -10.79
CA PHE A 321 -11.61 -25.72 -10.83
C PHE A 321 -10.91 -24.66 -11.70
N ARG A 322 -9.58 -24.53 -11.62
CA ARG A 322 -8.79 -23.68 -12.52
C ARG A 322 -8.98 -24.07 -13.98
N ASP A 323 -8.99 -25.37 -14.28
CA ASP A 323 -9.24 -25.86 -15.64
C ASP A 323 -10.65 -25.49 -16.15
N LEU A 324 -11.65 -25.45 -15.26
CA LEU A 324 -13.02 -25.08 -15.60
C LEU A 324 -13.17 -23.58 -15.90
N VAL A 325 -12.59 -22.71 -15.06
CA VAL A 325 -12.83 -21.25 -15.13
C VAL A 325 -11.74 -20.48 -15.86
N GLY A 326 -10.57 -21.09 -16.08
CA GLY A 326 -9.47 -20.49 -16.83
C GLY A 326 -8.99 -19.16 -16.24
N ASP A 327 -8.95 -18.14 -17.09
CA ASP A 327 -8.46 -16.80 -16.72
C ASP A 327 -9.33 -16.12 -15.65
N ASP A 328 -10.60 -16.53 -15.51
CA ASP A 328 -11.54 -15.99 -14.53
C ASP A 328 -11.32 -16.53 -13.12
N TYR A 329 -10.36 -17.42 -12.91
CA TYR A 329 -10.00 -17.94 -11.58
C TYR A 329 -9.71 -16.82 -10.57
N SER A 330 -9.08 -15.73 -11.01
CA SER A 330 -8.81 -14.59 -10.13
C SER A 330 -10.08 -13.86 -9.66
N LEU A 331 -11.17 -13.87 -10.45
CA LEU A 331 -12.44 -13.27 -10.02
C LEU A 331 -13.01 -14.02 -8.82
N PHE A 332 -12.96 -15.36 -8.86
CA PHE A 332 -13.35 -16.19 -7.74
C PHE A 332 -12.47 -15.92 -6.52
N VAL A 333 -11.15 -16.02 -6.67
CA VAL A 333 -10.19 -15.76 -5.57
C VAL A 333 -10.42 -14.42 -4.90
N ASN A 334 -10.66 -13.37 -5.68
CA ASN A 334 -10.87 -12.01 -5.17
C ASN A 334 -12.28 -11.78 -4.62
N SER A 335 -13.16 -12.77 -4.63
CA SER A 335 -14.53 -12.67 -4.10
C SER A 335 -14.72 -13.37 -2.75
N PHE A 336 -13.80 -14.25 -2.33
CA PHE A 336 -13.91 -15.04 -1.11
C PHE A 336 -13.16 -14.42 0.09
N GLN A 337 -13.59 -13.24 0.55
CA GLN A 337 -13.08 -12.65 1.80
C GLN A 337 -13.85 -13.14 3.03
N ILE A 338 -15.18 -12.96 3.01
CA ILE A 338 -16.10 -13.46 4.04
C ILE A 338 -16.74 -14.72 3.45
N ILE A 339 -16.43 -15.86 4.06
CA ILE A 339 -16.75 -17.18 3.51
C ILE A 339 -17.80 -17.87 4.40
N ASP A 340 -18.80 -18.45 3.77
CA ASP A 340 -19.75 -19.37 4.40
C ASP A 340 -19.82 -20.69 3.61
N SER A 341 -20.08 -21.79 4.31
CA SER A 341 -20.16 -23.12 3.70
C SER A 341 -21.21 -24.00 4.34
N TYR A 342 -21.99 -24.67 3.50
CA TYR A 342 -23.12 -25.50 3.88
C TYR A 342 -23.40 -26.58 2.83
N PRO A 343 -24.05 -27.71 3.18
CA PRO A 343 -24.48 -28.70 2.20
C PRO A 343 -25.64 -28.16 1.35
N ASP A 344 -25.72 -28.58 0.08
CA ASP A 344 -26.86 -28.26 -0.78
C ASP A 344 -28.10 -29.10 -0.41
N GLU A 345 -29.29 -28.49 -0.47
CA GLU A 345 -30.55 -29.16 -0.12
C GLU A 345 -31.07 -30.11 -1.21
N ASP A 346 -30.85 -29.77 -2.48
CA ASP A 346 -31.35 -30.50 -3.64
C ASP A 346 -30.32 -31.52 -4.18
N LEU A 347 -29.03 -31.29 -3.88
CA LEU A 347 -27.87 -32.09 -4.30
C LEU A 347 -27.10 -32.59 -3.05
N PRO A 348 -27.50 -33.70 -2.43
CA PRO A 348 -27.05 -34.10 -1.09
C PRO A 348 -25.57 -34.49 -0.95
N GLU A 349 -24.82 -34.61 -2.06
CA GLU A 349 -23.36 -34.85 -2.06
C GLU A 349 -22.55 -33.58 -2.40
N THR A 350 -23.24 -32.44 -2.56
CA THR A 350 -22.65 -31.18 -2.97
C THR A 350 -22.44 -30.26 -1.77
N THR A 351 -21.24 -29.72 -1.64
CA THR A 351 -20.91 -28.63 -0.73
C THR A 351 -21.09 -27.30 -1.46
N VAL A 352 -21.77 -26.36 -0.83
CA VAL A 352 -21.89 -24.97 -1.28
C VAL A 352 -20.92 -24.11 -0.47
N VAL A 353 -20.19 -23.24 -1.15
CA VAL A 353 -19.33 -22.22 -0.54
C VAL A 353 -19.66 -20.88 -1.17
N THR A 354 -20.04 -19.90 -0.36
CA THR A 354 -20.33 -18.54 -0.80
C THR A 354 -19.31 -17.57 -0.23
N GLY A 355 -18.92 -16.58 -1.04
CA GLY A 355 -17.96 -15.56 -0.71
C GLY A 355 -18.48 -14.18 -1.03
N GLY A 356 -18.13 -13.21 -0.17
CA GLY A 356 -18.26 -11.79 -0.51
C GLY A 356 -17.12 -10.96 0.06
N VAL A 357 -16.79 -9.88 -0.62
CA VAL A 357 -15.84 -8.88 -0.14
C VAL A 357 -16.56 -7.91 0.78
N ARG A 358 -15.97 -7.67 1.96
CA ARG A 358 -16.48 -6.75 2.97
C ARG A 358 -16.71 -5.38 2.35
N GLY A 359 -17.90 -4.81 2.50
CA GLY A 359 -18.24 -3.50 1.94
C GLY A 359 -18.55 -3.49 0.43
N LEU A 360 -18.46 -4.65 -0.25
CA LEU A 360 -18.70 -4.82 -1.68
C LEU A 360 -19.62 -6.01 -1.99
N PHE A 361 -20.48 -6.38 -1.04
CA PHE A 361 -21.57 -7.32 -1.30
C PHE A 361 -22.41 -6.81 -2.48
N THR A 362 -22.95 -7.77 -3.24
CA THR A 362 -23.63 -7.58 -4.53
C THR A 362 -22.79 -7.02 -5.68
N GLU A 363 -21.48 -6.78 -5.49
CA GLU A 363 -20.55 -6.37 -6.56
C GLU A 363 -19.33 -7.29 -6.66
N MET A 364 -18.79 -7.76 -5.53
CA MET A 364 -17.69 -8.73 -5.46
C MET A 364 -18.12 -9.93 -4.63
N GLU A 365 -18.88 -10.82 -5.26
CA GLU A 365 -19.37 -12.05 -4.65
C GLU A 365 -19.19 -13.23 -5.61
N ALA A 366 -19.01 -14.42 -5.02
CA ALA A 366 -18.96 -15.67 -5.74
C ALA A 366 -19.64 -16.79 -4.95
N ILE A 367 -20.04 -17.83 -5.68
CA ILE A 367 -20.52 -19.09 -5.15
C ILE A 367 -19.82 -20.22 -5.91
N ILE A 368 -19.31 -21.20 -5.18
CA ILE A 368 -18.77 -22.44 -5.74
C ILE A 368 -19.48 -23.60 -5.05
N MET A 369 -20.06 -24.47 -5.86
CA MET A 369 -20.66 -25.73 -5.46
C MET A 369 -19.81 -26.86 -6.02
N TYR A 370 -19.48 -27.86 -5.21
CA TYR A 370 -18.68 -29.01 -5.65
C TYR A 370 -19.07 -30.30 -4.92
N ASP A 371 -18.85 -31.44 -5.58
CA ASP A 371 -18.91 -32.78 -4.97
C ASP A 371 -17.52 -33.47 -4.99
N ASP A 372 -17.43 -34.65 -4.38
CA ASP A 372 -16.21 -35.47 -4.35
C ASP A 372 -15.77 -35.99 -5.73
N ASN A 373 -16.63 -35.91 -6.74
CA ASN A 373 -16.36 -36.31 -8.12
C ASN A 373 -15.91 -35.13 -9.00
N ALA A 374 -15.68 -33.95 -8.42
CA ALA A 374 -15.35 -32.72 -9.13
C ALA A 374 -16.46 -32.28 -10.11
N THR A 375 -17.72 -32.58 -9.78
CA THR A 375 -18.86 -31.91 -10.40
C THR A 375 -18.95 -30.50 -9.82
N PHE A 376 -18.81 -29.48 -10.65
CA PHE A 376 -18.80 -28.08 -10.22
C PHE A 376 -20.02 -27.34 -10.74
N TYR A 377 -20.51 -26.41 -9.92
CA TYR A 377 -21.43 -25.35 -10.32
C TYR A 377 -20.96 -24.06 -9.65
N ALA A 378 -20.54 -23.07 -10.43
CA ALA A 378 -19.92 -21.89 -9.88
C ALA A 378 -20.43 -20.64 -10.58
N ALA A 379 -20.61 -19.58 -9.82
CA ALA A 379 -20.95 -18.28 -10.35
C ALA A 379 -20.18 -17.18 -9.65
N VAL A 380 -19.83 -16.13 -10.38
CA VAL A 380 -19.12 -14.96 -9.87
C VAL A 380 -19.68 -13.69 -10.51
N ILE A 381 -19.70 -12.59 -9.77
CA ILE A 381 -20.00 -11.28 -10.35
C ILE A 381 -18.75 -10.81 -11.09
N ALA A 382 -18.85 -10.66 -12.41
CA ALA A 382 -17.75 -10.23 -13.27
C ALA A 382 -17.56 -8.70 -13.23
N ASP A 383 -16.42 -8.23 -13.72
CA ASP A 383 -16.05 -6.80 -13.72
C ASP A 383 -17.05 -5.92 -14.52
N ASP A 384 -17.72 -6.49 -15.52
CA ASP A 384 -18.76 -5.80 -16.30
C ASP A 384 -20.13 -5.77 -15.60
N GLY A 385 -20.22 -6.35 -14.40
CA GLY A 385 -21.41 -6.42 -13.58
C GLY A 385 -22.36 -7.55 -13.93
N SER A 386 -22.02 -8.42 -14.88
CA SER A 386 -22.77 -9.65 -15.16
C SER A 386 -22.46 -10.74 -14.13
N VAL A 387 -23.22 -11.84 -14.18
CA VAL A 387 -22.92 -13.06 -13.41
C VAL A 387 -22.52 -14.16 -14.37
N ASP A 388 -21.23 -14.46 -14.36
CA ASP A 388 -20.64 -15.54 -15.14
C ASP A 388 -20.86 -16.85 -14.42
N TYR A 389 -21.45 -17.82 -15.13
CA TYR A 389 -21.78 -19.13 -14.60
C TYR A 389 -21.03 -20.24 -15.34
N TYR A 390 -20.43 -21.14 -14.54
CA TYR A 390 -19.60 -22.25 -14.96
C TYR A 390 -20.14 -23.55 -14.36
N THR A 391 -20.11 -24.63 -15.13
CA THR A 391 -20.40 -25.96 -14.62
C THR A 391 -19.75 -27.06 -15.45
N THR A 392 -19.41 -28.17 -14.81
CA THR A 392 -19.01 -29.40 -15.50
C THR A 392 -20.21 -30.30 -15.85
N ASP A 393 -21.41 -30.02 -15.31
CA ASP A 393 -22.63 -30.75 -15.65
C ASP A 393 -23.31 -30.16 -16.91
N LYS A 394 -23.20 -30.91 -18.00
CA LYS A 394 -23.82 -30.62 -19.30
C LYS A 394 -25.32 -30.41 -19.22
N SER A 395 -26.00 -31.02 -18.25
CA SER A 395 -27.44 -30.87 -18.09
C SER A 395 -27.85 -29.47 -17.61
N LEU A 396 -26.92 -28.72 -17.02
CA LEU A 396 -27.14 -27.38 -16.47
C LEU A 396 -26.37 -26.29 -17.21
N TYR A 397 -25.86 -26.53 -18.42
CA TYR A 397 -25.14 -25.51 -19.20
C TYR A 397 -25.93 -24.23 -19.50
N ASN A 398 -27.26 -24.27 -19.44
CA ASN A 398 -28.15 -23.13 -19.69
C ASN A 398 -29.18 -22.94 -18.58
N LYS A 399 -28.88 -23.44 -17.37
CA LYS A 399 -29.78 -23.39 -16.22
C LYS A 399 -29.00 -23.34 -14.92
N LEU A 400 -29.37 -22.44 -14.02
CA LEU A 400 -28.77 -22.34 -12.70
C LEU A 400 -29.36 -23.39 -11.72
N PRO A 401 -28.53 -23.96 -10.83
CA PRO A 401 -28.98 -24.66 -9.62
C PRO A 401 -29.75 -23.73 -8.67
N ALA A 402 -30.58 -24.32 -7.80
CA ALA A 402 -31.42 -23.56 -6.86
C ALA A 402 -30.59 -22.68 -5.90
N ALA A 403 -29.47 -23.20 -5.37
CA ALA A 403 -28.58 -22.44 -4.50
C ALA A 403 -27.98 -21.20 -5.18
N ILE A 404 -27.64 -21.28 -6.47
CA ILE A 404 -27.13 -20.12 -7.24
C ILE A 404 -28.26 -19.10 -7.49
N GLU A 405 -29.47 -19.57 -7.78
CA GLU A 405 -30.66 -18.70 -7.91
C GLU A 405 -31.01 -17.97 -6.61
N GLU A 406 -30.86 -18.64 -5.47
CA GLU A 406 -31.04 -18.06 -4.15
C GLU A 406 -29.92 -17.06 -3.82
N TRP A 407 -28.66 -17.43 -4.02
CA TRP A 407 -27.52 -16.54 -3.80
C TRP A 407 -27.65 -15.23 -4.58
N ARG A 408 -28.00 -15.32 -5.88
CA ARG A 408 -28.20 -14.14 -6.74
C ARG A 408 -29.49 -13.38 -6.46
N SER A 409 -30.32 -13.81 -5.51
CA SER A 409 -31.62 -13.20 -5.28
C SER A 409 -31.56 -11.74 -4.85
N ARG A 410 -30.41 -11.31 -4.32
CA ARG A 410 -30.11 -9.93 -3.92
C ARG A 410 -29.71 -9.01 -5.07
N PHE A 411 -29.40 -9.56 -6.24
CA PHE A 411 -28.92 -8.84 -7.44
C PHE A 411 -29.45 -9.51 -8.72
N LYS A 412 -30.75 -9.86 -8.74
CA LYS A 412 -31.39 -10.60 -9.84
C LYS A 412 -31.37 -9.86 -11.17
N GLU A 413 -31.24 -8.54 -11.12
CA GLU A 413 -31.17 -7.65 -12.28
C GLU A 413 -29.90 -7.79 -13.11
N LYS A 414 -28.82 -8.36 -12.55
CA LYS A 414 -27.59 -8.64 -13.31
C LYS A 414 -27.86 -9.73 -14.35
N ASP A 415 -27.37 -9.58 -15.56
CA ASP A 415 -27.51 -10.62 -16.59
C ASP A 415 -26.68 -11.86 -16.23
N VAL A 416 -27.14 -13.05 -16.61
CA VAL A 416 -26.40 -14.31 -16.43
C VAL A 416 -25.75 -14.69 -17.75
N VAL A 417 -24.44 -14.88 -17.74
CA VAL A 417 -23.66 -15.36 -18.88
C VAL A 417 -23.27 -16.81 -18.62
N TYR A 418 -23.68 -17.70 -19.52
CA TYR A 418 -23.42 -19.14 -19.40
C TYR A 418 -22.10 -19.49 -20.08
N MET A 419 -21.03 -19.55 -19.30
CA MET A 419 -19.65 -19.65 -19.81
C MET A 419 -19.29 -21.04 -20.32
N SER A 420 -19.85 -22.08 -19.72
CA SER A 420 -19.62 -23.49 -20.13
C SER A 420 -20.35 -23.89 -21.41
N PHE A 421 -21.08 -22.97 -22.05
CA PHE A 421 -21.80 -23.18 -23.31
C PHE A 421 -20.99 -22.78 -24.56
N ALA A 422 -19.81 -22.16 -24.41
CA ALA A 422 -19.00 -21.62 -25.51
C ALA A 422 -18.00 -22.62 -26.13
#